data_AF-A0A7Y7C911-F1
#
_entry.id   AF-A0A7Y7C911-F1
#
_cell.length_a   1.000
_cell.length_b   1.000
_cell.length_c   1.000
_cell.angle_alpha   90.00
_cell.angle_beta   90.00
_cell.angle_gamma   90.00
#
_symmetry.space_group_name_H-M   'P 1'
#
loop_
_entity.id
_entity.type
_entity.pdbx_description
1 polymer ?
#
loop_
_entity_poly.entity_id
_entity_poly.type
_entity_poly.pdbx_seq_one_letter_code
_entity_poly.pdbx_strand_id
1 'polypeptide(L)'
;MTEQQYELTRLIRQVQSHRHLEDHVQIYEADSFDERLAKERGENEVTLGKLRQLLAGGVSLDFVDQNHHTPVLLAVTQNNVELLLLLKEYGADLLAPYHYDTPLHRAAEFGADRVVRFLIEQGADPRGLTPGGQSVLGAARTSRHSRKVPALLVELLLPTKSQRPPPPKKPKGLSEEKVLRYLEGAAPPGVSAASWQKLRRIMDAVFVEAHCVSLDAFFEGIEEQAAMNPDLVFAGIGLIQAAVAEAPKDKKVKKVSKSSYIHHGNLEVDGKLPVNSLMVTGHLTVRGPVDNLQGRSLFVGGDFTCETLKSQGPVIIGGNLEATHVQAQYNDYALEVRGTLRAAKLVVEDKHVVTAGRFEVQERVDA
;
A
#
# COMPACT_ATOMS: atom_id res chain seq x y z
N MET A 1 -28.65 -7.46 -25.13
CA MET A 1 -27.91 -8.70 -25.47
C MET A 1 -28.85 -9.67 -26.17
N THR A 2 -28.36 -10.43 -27.14
CA THR A 2 -29.08 -11.57 -27.75
C THR A 2 -29.02 -12.80 -26.84
N GLU A 3 -29.83 -13.83 -27.12
CA GLU A 3 -29.78 -15.10 -26.40
C GLU A 3 -28.40 -15.77 -26.52
N GLN A 4 -27.79 -15.73 -27.70
CA GLN A 4 -26.43 -16.25 -27.92
C GLN A 4 -25.37 -15.48 -27.12
N GLN A 5 -25.50 -14.16 -26.99
CA GLN A 5 -24.60 -13.34 -26.17
C GLN A 5 -24.77 -13.64 -24.67
N TYR A 6 -26.00 -13.89 -24.23
CA TYR A 6 -26.26 -14.29 -22.84
C TYR A 6 -25.67 -15.68 -22.54
N GLU A 7 -25.84 -16.63 -23.45
CA GLU A 7 -25.26 -17.96 -23.30
C GLU A 7 -23.73 -17.91 -23.31
N LEU A 8 -23.14 -17.08 -24.17
CA LEU A 8 -21.70 -16.85 -24.22
C LEU A 8 -21.16 -16.35 -22.86
N THR A 9 -21.77 -15.32 -22.27
CA THR A 9 -21.31 -14.81 -20.96
C THR A 9 -21.53 -15.81 -19.84
N ARG A 10 -22.63 -16.59 -19.89
CA ARG A 10 -22.89 -17.68 -18.94
C ARG A 10 -21.78 -18.73 -18.99
N LEU A 11 -21.39 -19.17 -20.18
CA LEU A 11 -20.34 -20.18 -20.36
C LEU A 11 -18.96 -19.65 -19.97
N ILE A 12 -18.61 -18.41 -20.31
CA ILE A 12 -17.37 -17.76 -19.86
C ILE A 12 -17.27 -17.80 -18.33
N ARG A 13 -18.38 -17.47 -17.63
CA ARG A 13 -18.43 -17.49 -16.16
C ARG A 13 -18.26 -18.88 -15.54
N GLN A 14 -18.50 -19.94 -16.31
CA GLN A 14 -18.38 -21.32 -15.85
C GLN A 14 -16.96 -21.87 -15.97
N VAL A 15 -16.12 -21.32 -16.85
CA VAL A 15 -14.73 -21.76 -16.98
C VAL A 15 -13.93 -21.31 -15.74
N GLN A 16 -13.42 -22.29 -15.01
CA GLN A 16 -12.64 -22.09 -13.79
C GLN A 16 -11.20 -21.67 -14.13
N SER A 17 -10.56 -20.85 -13.30
CA SER A 17 -9.17 -20.39 -13.52
C SER A 17 -8.10 -21.23 -12.82
N HIS A 18 -8.46 -22.39 -12.24
CA HIS A 18 -7.61 -23.28 -11.45
C HIS A 18 -6.96 -22.66 -10.19
N ARG A 19 -7.10 -21.35 -10.01
CA ARG A 19 -6.39 -20.58 -8.97
C ARG A 19 -6.65 -21.10 -7.57
N HIS A 20 -7.88 -21.47 -7.23
CA HIS A 20 -8.19 -22.00 -5.90
C HIS A 20 -7.47 -23.33 -5.66
N LEU A 21 -7.39 -24.19 -6.68
CA LEU A 21 -6.65 -25.44 -6.56
C LEU A 21 -5.16 -25.17 -6.34
N GLU A 22 -4.56 -24.24 -7.07
CA GLU A 22 -3.12 -23.97 -6.98
C GLU A 22 -2.73 -23.18 -5.72
N ASP A 23 -3.50 -22.15 -5.35
CA ASP A 23 -3.21 -21.30 -4.19
C ASP A 23 -3.53 -22.01 -2.86
N HIS A 24 -4.41 -23.02 -2.83
CA HIS A 24 -4.85 -23.69 -1.60
C HIS A 24 -4.69 -25.21 -1.62
N VAL A 25 -5.28 -25.90 -2.59
CA VAL A 25 -5.31 -27.38 -2.60
C VAL A 25 -3.92 -27.97 -2.80
N GLN A 26 -3.10 -27.38 -3.68
CA GLN A 26 -1.73 -27.82 -3.91
C GLN A 26 -0.87 -27.72 -2.64
N ILE A 27 -1.14 -26.72 -1.80
CA ILE A 27 -0.35 -26.44 -0.59
C ILE A 27 -0.80 -27.30 0.59
N TYR A 28 -2.12 -27.46 0.79
CA TYR A 28 -2.67 -28.07 2.01
C TYR A 28 -3.27 -29.47 1.80
N GLU A 29 -3.59 -29.84 0.56
CA GLU A 29 -4.29 -31.08 0.19
C GLU A 29 -3.65 -31.74 -1.06
N ALA A 30 -2.31 -31.74 -1.09
CA ALA A 30 -1.50 -32.11 -2.27
C ALA A 30 -1.88 -33.48 -2.87
N ASP A 31 -2.22 -34.46 -2.04
CA ASP A 31 -2.60 -35.82 -2.47
C ASP A 31 -3.85 -35.85 -3.36
N SER A 32 -4.73 -34.84 -3.24
CA SER A 32 -5.95 -34.71 -4.04
C SER A 32 -5.83 -33.71 -5.20
N PHE A 33 -4.70 -32.99 -5.29
CA PHE A 33 -4.53 -31.88 -6.22
C PHE A 33 -4.63 -32.33 -7.68
N ASP A 34 -3.89 -33.38 -8.04
CA ASP A 34 -3.83 -33.85 -9.43
C ASP A 34 -5.19 -34.35 -9.92
N GLU A 35 -5.92 -35.11 -9.09
CA GLU A 35 -7.26 -35.60 -9.42
C GLU A 35 -8.26 -34.45 -9.60
N ARG A 36 -8.26 -33.47 -8.68
CA ARG A 36 -9.15 -32.31 -8.74
C ARG A 36 -8.83 -31.41 -9.93
N LEU A 37 -7.55 -31.19 -10.21
CA LEU A 37 -7.11 -30.42 -11.38
C LEU A 37 -7.50 -31.12 -12.68
N ALA A 38 -7.35 -32.44 -12.77
CA ALA A 38 -7.76 -33.21 -13.94
C ALA A 38 -9.29 -33.12 -14.16
N LYS A 39 -10.08 -33.23 -13.09
CA LYS A 39 -11.53 -33.06 -13.14
C LYS A 39 -11.92 -31.66 -13.63
N GLU A 40 -11.37 -30.62 -13.02
CA GLU A 40 -11.66 -29.23 -13.39
C GLU A 40 -11.25 -28.92 -14.83
N ARG A 41 -10.11 -29.45 -15.30
CA ARG A 41 -9.70 -29.36 -16.71
C ARG A 41 -10.68 -30.04 -17.65
N GLY A 42 -11.17 -31.24 -17.30
CA GLY A 42 -12.20 -31.92 -18.09
C GLY A 42 -13.51 -31.15 -18.18
N GLU A 43 -13.97 -30.56 -17.07
CA GLU A 43 -15.15 -29.69 -17.04
C GLU A 43 -14.96 -28.39 -17.84
N ASN A 44 -13.78 -27.78 -17.74
CA ASN A 44 -13.40 -26.63 -18.54
C ASN A 44 -13.37 -26.98 -20.03
N GLU A 45 -12.79 -28.12 -20.42
CA GLU A 45 -12.68 -28.55 -21.82
C GLU A 45 -14.07 -28.70 -22.48
N VAL A 46 -15.03 -29.29 -21.77
CA VAL A 46 -16.42 -29.38 -22.21
C VAL A 46 -17.04 -27.99 -22.40
N THR A 47 -16.77 -27.06 -21.49
CA THR A 47 -17.31 -25.69 -21.53
C THR A 47 -16.67 -24.86 -22.64
N LEU A 48 -15.36 -24.97 -22.81
CA LEU A 48 -14.59 -24.35 -23.90
C LEU A 48 -15.02 -24.89 -25.26
N GLY A 49 -15.36 -26.18 -25.37
CA GLY A 49 -15.96 -26.76 -26.56
C GLY A 49 -17.26 -26.07 -26.98
N LYS A 50 -18.16 -25.82 -26.01
CA LYS A 50 -19.41 -25.07 -26.26
C LYS A 50 -19.14 -23.61 -26.64
N LEU A 51 -18.18 -22.97 -25.99
CA LEU A 51 -17.74 -21.61 -26.34
C LEU A 51 -17.23 -21.55 -27.79
N ARG A 52 -16.36 -22.49 -28.19
CA ARG A 52 -15.86 -22.58 -29.57
C ARG A 52 -16.99 -22.73 -30.59
N GLN A 53 -18.01 -23.54 -30.30
CA GLN A 53 -19.18 -23.70 -31.17
C GLN A 53 -19.97 -22.39 -31.33
N LEU A 54 -20.25 -21.68 -30.23
CA LEU A 54 -20.93 -20.38 -30.29
C LEU A 54 -20.12 -19.34 -31.06
N LEU A 55 -18.83 -19.23 -30.78
CA LEU A 55 -17.95 -18.27 -31.43
C LEU A 55 -17.79 -18.56 -32.93
N ALA A 56 -17.70 -19.84 -33.32
CA ALA A 56 -17.70 -20.27 -34.72
C ALA A 56 -19.01 -19.92 -35.45
N GLY A 57 -20.12 -19.80 -34.70
CA GLY A 57 -21.41 -19.30 -35.21
C GLY A 57 -21.44 -17.79 -35.47
N GLY A 58 -20.34 -17.05 -35.22
CA GLY A 58 -20.23 -15.62 -35.51
C GLY A 58 -20.84 -14.70 -34.45
N VAL A 59 -20.97 -15.18 -33.21
CA VAL A 59 -21.44 -14.33 -32.09
C VAL A 59 -20.46 -13.18 -31.90
N SER A 60 -20.94 -11.94 -32.06
CA SER A 60 -20.14 -10.74 -31.83
C SER A 60 -19.61 -10.70 -30.39
N LEU A 61 -18.35 -10.30 -30.25
CA LEU A 61 -17.68 -10.07 -28.96
C LEU A 61 -17.75 -8.60 -28.50
N ASP A 62 -18.25 -7.71 -29.37
CA ASP A 62 -18.44 -6.29 -29.07
C ASP A 62 -19.83 -6.07 -28.45
N PHE A 63 -19.97 -6.48 -27.19
CA PHE A 63 -21.14 -6.21 -26.38
C PHE A 63 -20.75 -6.19 -24.90
N VAL A 64 -21.68 -5.74 -24.06
CA VAL A 64 -21.52 -5.72 -22.61
C VAL A 64 -22.66 -6.44 -21.92
N ASP A 65 -22.36 -7.04 -20.77
CA ASP A 65 -23.37 -7.66 -19.90
C ASP A 65 -24.10 -6.65 -19.00
N GLN A 66 -24.94 -7.13 -18.09
CA GLN A 66 -25.70 -6.28 -17.16
C GLN A 66 -24.82 -5.51 -16.17
N ASN A 67 -23.59 -5.96 -15.93
CA ASN A 67 -22.59 -5.26 -15.13
C ASN A 67 -21.65 -4.44 -16.03
N HIS A 68 -22.04 -4.24 -17.28
CA HIS A 68 -21.28 -3.59 -18.33
C HIS A 68 -19.99 -4.33 -18.73
N HIS A 69 -19.76 -5.58 -18.35
CA HIS A 69 -18.54 -6.28 -18.75
C HIS A 69 -18.58 -6.81 -20.19
N THR A 70 -17.52 -6.56 -20.96
CA THR A 70 -17.27 -7.25 -22.23
C THR A 70 -16.84 -8.70 -21.97
N PRO A 71 -16.94 -9.62 -22.96
CA PRO A 71 -16.40 -10.97 -22.84
C PRO A 71 -14.93 -11.01 -22.40
N VAL A 72 -14.11 -10.09 -22.92
CA VAL A 72 -12.70 -9.94 -22.52
C VAL A 72 -12.60 -9.56 -21.04
N LEU A 73 -13.39 -8.59 -20.58
CA LEU A 73 -13.37 -8.15 -19.19
C LEU A 73 -13.86 -9.25 -18.22
N LEU A 74 -14.80 -10.10 -18.63
CA LEU A 74 -15.16 -11.29 -17.85
C LEU A 74 -13.95 -12.21 -17.64
N ALA A 75 -13.23 -12.55 -18.71
CA ALA A 75 -12.01 -13.38 -18.61
C ALA A 75 -10.91 -12.70 -17.76
N VAL A 76 -10.74 -11.38 -17.88
CA VAL A 76 -9.83 -10.58 -17.05
C VAL A 76 -10.19 -10.69 -15.56
N THR A 77 -11.45 -10.44 -15.19
CA THR A 77 -11.90 -10.51 -13.78
C THR A 77 -11.81 -11.90 -13.18
N GLN A 78 -11.84 -12.95 -14.01
CA GLN A 78 -11.63 -14.34 -13.60
C GLN A 78 -10.15 -14.74 -13.49
N ASN A 79 -9.22 -13.84 -13.88
CA ASN A 79 -7.79 -14.15 -14.01
C ASN A 79 -7.52 -15.34 -14.95
N ASN A 80 -8.31 -15.47 -16.02
CA ASN A 80 -8.30 -16.65 -16.91
C ASN A 80 -7.66 -16.33 -18.26
N VAL A 81 -6.39 -16.72 -18.42
CA VAL A 81 -5.62 -16.52 -19.67
C VAL A 81 -6.11 -17.44 -20.80
N GLU A 82 -6.58 -18.65 -20.49
CA GLU A 82 -7.10 -19.59 -21.50
C GLU A 82 -8.33 -19.02 -22.22
N LEU A 83 -9.23 -18.40 -21.46
CA LEU A 83 -10.36 -17.67 -22.03
C LEU A 83 -9.91 -16.49 -22.89
N LEU A 84 -8.90 -15.72 -22.47
CA LEU A 84 -8.38 -14.61 -23.29
C LEU A 84 -7.77 -15.10 -24.60
N LEU A 85 -7.03 -16.21 -24.57
CA LEU A 85 -6.49 -16.86 -25.77
C LEU A 85 -7.62 -17.29 -26.71
N LEU A 86 -8.65 -17.98 -26.18
CA LEU A 86 -9.82 -18.38 -26.97
C LEU A 86 -10.52 -17.18 -27.59
N LEU A 87 -10.80 -16.13 -26.81
CA LEU A 87 -11.47 -14.94 -27.33
C LEU A 87 -10.62 -14.25 -28.43
N LYS A 88 -9.29 -14.20 -28.24
CA LYS A 88 -8.36 -13.66 -29.24
C LYS A 88 -8.36 -14.48 -30.54
N GLU A 89 -8.43 -15.81 -30.46
CA GLU A 89 -8.55 -16.70 -31.64
C GLU A 89 -9.77 -16.35 -32.52
N TYR A 90 -10.84 -15.86 -31.90
CA TYR A 90 -12.06 -15.42 -32.58
C TYR A 90 -12.15 -13.90 -32.76
N GLY A 91 -11.02 -13.20 -32.73
CA GLY A 91 -10.90 -11.80 -33.13
C GLY A 91 -11.19 -10.78 -32.03
N ALA A 92 -11.24 -11.16 -30.76
CA ALA A 92 -11.31 -10.19 -29.67
C ALA A 92 -10.06 -9.31 -29.63
N ASP A 93 -10.25 -8.00 -29.56
CA ASP A 93 -9.20 -7.07 -29.18
C ASP A 93 -9.03 -7.09 -27.66
N LEU A 94 -7.93 -7.69 -27.20
CA LEU A 94 -7.60 -7.83 -25.79
C LEU A 94 -7.12 -6.53 -25.13
N LEU A 95 -6.77 -5.51 -25.94
CA LEU A 95 -6.23 -4.24 -25.47
C LEU A 95 -7.25 -3.10 -25.59
N ALA A 96 -8.41 -3.37 -26.22
CA ALA A 96 -9.48 -2.40 -26.41
C ALA A 96 -9.88 -1.79 -25.06
N PRO A 97 -9.91 -0.45 -24.96
CA PRO A 97 -10.32 0.23 -23.75
C PRO A 97 -11.78 -0.05 -23.44
N TYR A 98 -12.09 -0.09 -22.15
CA TYR A 98 -13.41 -0.27 -21.60
C TYR A 98 -13.79 0.97 -20.80
N HIS A 99 -14.70 1.77 -21.36
CA HIS A 99 -15.00 3.13 -20.89
C HIS A 99 -13.73 3.98 -20.74
N TYR A 100 -13.28 4.21 -19.51
CA TYR A 100 -12.12 5.04 -19.18
C TYR A 100 -10.91 4.19 -18.75
N ASP A 101 -11.06 2.86 -18.65
CA ASP A 101 -10.01 1.94 -18.21
C ASP A 101 -9.52 1.08 -19.36
N THR A 102 -8.32 0.51 -19.23
CA THR A 102 -7.86 -0.57 -20.12
C THR A 102 -8.08 -1.92 -19.45
N PRO A 103 -8.11 -3.04 -20.20
CA PRO A 103 -8.08 -4.38 -19.64
C PRO A 103 -6.96 -4.60 -18.61
N LEU A 104 -5.78 -3.96 -18.80
CA LEU A 104 -4.68 -4.05 -17.85
C LEU A 104 -4.95 -3.35 -16.50
N HIS A 105 -5.53 -2.14 -16.50
CA HIS A 105 -6.03 -1.47 -15.28
C HIS A 105 -7.02 -2.35 -14.52
N ARG A 106 -7.95 -3.00 -15.21
CA ARG A 106 -8.91 -3.92 -14.58
C ARG A 106 -8.24 -5.18 -14.06
N ALA A 107 -7.32 -5.78 -14.82
CA ALA A 107 -6.54 -6.91 -14.32
C ALA A 107 -5.79 -6.54 -13.03
N ALA A 108 -5.25 -5.33 -12.97
CA ALA A 108 -4.55 -4.82 -11.81
C ALA A 108 -5.48 -4.57 -10.60
N GLU A 109 -6.62 -3.94 -10.82
CA GLU A 109 -7.66 -3.70 -9.82
C GLU A 109 -8.20 -5.02 -9.23
N PHE A 110 -8.50 -6.01 -10.07
CA PHE A 110 -9.09 -7.28 -9.64
C PHE A 110 -8.06 -8.30 -9.11
N GLY A 111 -6.77 -7.96 -9.10
CA GLY A 111 -5.73 -8.88 -8.63
C GLY A 111 -5.52 -10.08 -9.55
N ALA A 112 -5.75 -9.89 -10.85
CA ALA A 112 -5.60 -10.88 -11.89
C ALA A 112 -4.14 -10.93 -12.39
N ASP A 113 -3.25 -11.41 -11.53
CA ASP A 113 -1.80 -11.43 -11.72
C ASP A 113 -1.32 -12.19 -12.98
N ARG A 114 -1.98 -13.30 -13.34
CA ARG A 114 -1.68 -14.04 -14.58
C ARG A 114 -2.06 -13.23 -15.81
N VAL A 115 -3.24 -12.63 -15.76
CA VAL A 115 -3.73 -11.76 -16.84
C VAL A 115 -2.89 -10.49 -16.95
N VAL A 116 -2.41 -9.90 -15.85
CA VAL A 116 -1.47 -8.77 -15.87
C VAL A 116 -0.22 -9.11 -16.68
N ARG A 117 0.45 -10.24 -16.38
CA ARG A 117 1.62 -10.69 -17.15
C ARG A 117 1.26 -10.90 -18.61
N PHE A 118 0.20 -11.66 -18.87
CA PHE A 118 -0.24 -12.00 -20.20
C PHE A 118 -0.55 -10.76 -21.05
N LEU A 119 -1.30 -9.78 -20.52
CA LEU A 119 -1.63 -8.56 -21.26
C LEU A 119 -0.38 -7.73 -21.57
N ILE A 120 0.58 -7.64 -20.65
CA ILE A 120 1.87 -6.98 -20.89
C ILE A 120 2.65 -7.72 -21.99
N GLU A 121 2.66 -9.06 -21.98
CA GLU A 121 3.24 -9.88 -23.05
C GLU A 121 2.52 -9.69 -24.40
N GLN A 122 1.22 -9.38 -24.39
CA GLN A 122 0.44 -9.00 -25.57
C GLN A 122 0.68 -7.55 -26.02
N GLY A 123 1.54 -6.78 -25.33
CA GLY A 123 1.89 -5.41 -25.69
C GLY A 123 1.09 -4.32 -24.98
N ALA A 124 0.32 -4.66 -23.93
CA ALA A 124 -0.29 -3.65 -23.07
C ALA A 124 0.79 -2.81 -22.37
N ASP A 125 0.66 -1.48 -22.39
CA ASP A 125 1.58 -0.58 -21.70
C ASP A 125 1.33 -0.60 -20.18
N PRO A 126 2.25 -1.13 -19.34
CA PRO A 126 2.10 -1.13 -17.89
C PRO A 126 2.22 0.25 -17.25
N ARG A 127 2.61 1.28 -18.02
CA ARG A 127 2.66 2.69 -17.60
C ARG A 127 1.49 3.52 -18.13
N GLY A 128 0.54 2.87 -18.81
CA GLY A 128 -0.67 3.52 -19.30
C GLY A 128 -1.42 4.22 -18.18
N LEU A 129 -2.02 5.37 -18.50
CA LEU A 129 -2.83 6.15 -17.58
C LEU A 129 -4.28 6.14 -18.06
N THR A 130 -5.22 6.02 -17.13
CA THR A 130 -6.63 6.34 -17.41
C THR A 130 -6.78 7.84 -17.71
N PRO A 131 -7.90 8.30 -18.32
CA PRO A 131 -8.20 9.73 -18.45
C PRO A 131 -8.20 10.50 -17.12
N GLY A 132 -8.42 9.81 -15.99
CA GLY A 132 -8.31 10.37 -14.64
C GLY A 132 -6.88 10.45 -14.09
N GLY A 133 -5.87 10.03 -14.86
CA GLY A 133 -4.46 10.06 -14.46
C GLY A 133 -4.04 8.91 -13.53
N GLN A 134 -4.88 7.88 -13.36
CA GLN A 134 -4.55 6.70 -12.56
C GLN A 134 -3.66 5.76 -13.38
N SER A 135 -2.52 5.32 -12.81
CA SER A 135 -1.66 4.30 -13.42
C SER A 135 -2.16 2.89 -13.15
N VAL A 136 -1.68 1.91 -13.91
CA VAL A 136 -1.94 0.48 -13.67
C VAL A 136 -1.49 0.07 -12.26
N LEU A 137 -0.28 0.49 -11.84
CA LEU A 137 0.22 0.21 -10.49
C LEU A 137 -0.60 0.95 -9.42
N GLY A 138 -1.07 2.17 -9.71
CA GLY A 138 -2.00 2.90 -8.86
C GLY A 138 -3.31 2.15 -8.65
N ALA A 139 -3.92 1.64 -9.72
CA ALA A 139 -5.13 0.82 -9.67
C ALA A 139 -4.97 -0.44 -8.81
N ALA A 140 -3.80 -1.09 -8.90
CA ALA A 140 -3.46 -2.20 -8.02
C ALA A 140 -3.39 -1.72 -6.57
N ARG A 141 -2.59 -0.69 -6.25
CA ARG A 141 -2.36 -0.23 -4.87
C ARG A 141 -3.63 0.19 -4.13
N THR A 142 -4.59 0.79 -4.83
CA THR A 142 -5.86 1.23 -4.21
C THR A 142 -6.86 0.10 -4.04
N SER A 143 -6.61 -1.08 -4.61
CA SER A 143 -7.53 -2.22 -4.54
C SER A 143 -7.15 -3.20 -3.44
N ARG A 144 -8.13 -3.56 -2.61
CA ARG A 144 -8.01 -4.64 -1.61
C ARG A 144 -7.87 -6.04 -2.22
N HIS A 145 -8.23 -6.21 -3.50
CA HIS A 145 -8.23 -7.50 -4.18
C HIS A 145 -6.89 -7.81 -4.88
N SER A 146 -5.99 -6.83 -4.93
CA SER A 146 -4.79 -6.88 -5.76
C SER A 146 -3.52 -7.36 -5.06
N ARG A 147 -3.58 -7.88 -3.83
CA ARG A 147 -2.41 -8.10 -2.93
C ARG A 147 -1.08 -8.52 -3.59
N LYS A 148 -1.08 -9.42 -4.57
CA LYS A 148 0.12 -9.91 -5.29
C LYS A 148 0.57 -8.99 -6.45
N VAL A 149 -0.34 -8.20 -7.03
CA VAL A 149 -0.14 -7.43 -8.24
C VAL A 149 0.75 -6.19 -8.08
N PRO A 150 0.69 -5.37 -7.00
CA PRO A 150 1.62 -4.25 -6.85
C PRO A 150 3.08 -4.70 -6.89
N ALA A 151 3.42 -5.79 -6.21
CA ALA A 151 4.77 -6.36 -6.22
C ALA A 151 5.17 -6.85 -7.62
N LEU A 152 4.27 -7.55 -8.31
CA LEU A 152 4.45 -7.99 -9.69
C LEU A 152 4.71 -6.82 -10.64
N LEU A 153 3.88 -5.78 -10.60
CA LEU A 153 4.03 -4.62 -11.48
C LEU A 153 5.32 -3.87 -11.19
N VAL A 154 5.73 -3.73 -9.93
CA VAL A 154 7.04 -3.17 -9.58
C VAL A 154 8.16 -4.01 -10.19
N GLU A 155 8.12 -5.33 -10.05
CA GLU A 155 9.11 -6.24 -10.65
C GLU A 155 9.20 -6.08 -12.18
N LEU A 156 8.07 -5.97 -12.87
CA LEU A 156 8.02 -5.80 -14.33
C LEU A 156 8.46 -4.41 -14.79
N LEU A 157 8.20 -3.37 -13.99
CA LEU A 157 8.52 -1.98 -14.33
C LEU A 157 9.97 -1.59 -13.97
N LEU A 158 10.64 -2.32 -13.07
CA LEU A 158 12.02 -2.04 -12.66
C LEU A 158 13.02 -2.14 -13.82
N PRO A 159 13.03 -3.20 -14.66
CA PRO A 159 13.91 -3.28 -15.84
C PRO A 159 13.66 -2.16 -16.87
N THR A 160 12.44 -1.62 -16.90
CA THR A 160 12.01 -0.57 -17.83
C THR A 160 11.85 0.79 -17.13
N LYS A 161 12.51 1.00 -15.97
CA LYS A 161 12.45 2.26 -15.22
C LYS A 161 12.88 3.47 -16.05
N SER A 162 13.80 3.29 -16.99
CA SER A 162 14.26 4.33 -17.92
C SER A 162 13.20 4.80 -18.91
N GLN A 163 12.13 4.02 -19.13
CA GLN A 163 11.03 4.34 -20.05
C GLN A 163 9.95 5.22 -19.41
N ARG A 164 10.05 5.55 -18.11
CA ARG A 164 9.08 6.42 -17.45
C ARG A 164 9.13 7.85 -18.01
N PRO A 165 8.03 8.62 -17.92
CA PRO A 165 8.01 10.01 -18.35
C PRO A 165 9.14 10.85 -17.74
N PRO A 166 9.60 11.92 -18.41
CA PRO A 166 10.67 12.76 -17.90
C PRO A 166 10.31 13.40 -16.54
N PRO A 167 11.31 13.72 -15.69
CA PRO A 167 11.08 14.28 -14.39
C PRO A 167 10.36 15.64 -14.47
N PRO A 168 9.55 16.00 -13.44
CA PRO A 168 8.97 17.33 -13.36
C PRO A 168 10.07 18.40 -13.25
N LYS A 169 9.84 19.57 -13.86
CA LYS A 169 10.81 20.70 -13.86
C LYS A 169 11.24 21.16 -12.47
N LYS A 170 10.37 20.99 -11.47
CA LYS A 170 10.61 21.35 -10.07
C LYS A 170 10.22 20.17 -9.18
N PRO A 171 11.15 19.28 -8.82
CA PRO A 171 10.85 18.21 -7.88
C PRO A 171 10.46 18.82 -6.53
N LYS A 172 9.44 18.26 -5.89
CA LYS A 172 9.00 18.64 -4.54
C LYS A 172 9.11 17.43 -3.62
N GLY A 173 9.54 17.64 -2.39
CA GLY A 173 9.71 16.57 -1.41
C GLY A 173 10.99 15.76 -1.65
N LEU A 174 10.86 14.43 -1.58
CA LEU A 174 11.97 13.49 -1.68
C LEU A 174 12.27 13.18 -3.14
N SER A 175 13.45 13.58 -3.64
CA SER A 175 13.92 13.21 -4.98
C SER A 175 14.59 11.84 -4.97
N GLU A 176 14.45 11.10 -6.05
CA GLU A 176 15.08 9.79 -6.21
C GLU A 176 16.60 9.84 -6.01
N GLU A 177 17.28 10.79 -6.64
CA GLU A 177 18.74 10.94 -6.55
C GLU A 177 19.20 11.05 -5.08
N LYS A 178 18.58 11.94 -4.30
CA LYS A 178 18.96 12.16 -2.90
C LYS A 178 18.60 10.97 -2.02
N VAL A 179 17.44 10.37 -2.27
CA VAL A 179 16.98 9.19 -1.53
C VAL A 179 17.91 8.01 -1.79
N LEU A 180 18.22 7.69 -3.04
CA LEU A 180 19.10 6.57 -3.36
C LEU A 180 20.50 6.79 -2.77
N ARG A 181 21.05 8.00 -2.87
CA ARG A 181 22.33 8.34 -2.25
C ARG A 181 22.34 8.14 -0.73
N TYR A 182 21.27 8.55 -0.04
CA TYR A 182 21.15 8.33 1.40
C TYR A 182 21.03 6.84 1.73
N LEU A 183 20.20 6.15 0.95
CA LEU A 183 19.93 4.73 1.17
C LEU A 183 21.14 3.86 0.88
N GLU A 184 22.03 4.21 -0.06
CA GLU A 184 23.29 3.50 -0.35
C GLU A 184 24.16 3.29 0.90
N GLY A 185 24.09 4.22 1.86
CA GLY A 185 24.80 4.15 3.12
C GLY A 185 24.38 2.98 4.05
N ALA A 186 25.12 2.87 5.15
CA ALA A 186 24.79 1.96 6.23
C ALA A 186 23.48 2.38 6.93
N ALA A 187 22.79 1.41 7.52
CA ALA A 187 21.61 1.70 8.33
C ALA A 187 21.98 2.65 9.49
N PRO A 188 21.21 3.72 9.73
CA PRO A 188 21.44 4.61 10.86
C PRO A 188 21.37 3.87 12.20
N PRO A 189 22.00 4.40 13.27
CA PRO A 189 21.90 3.83 14.61
C PRO A 189 20.45 3.61 15.04
N GLY A 190 20.17 2.43 15.58
CA GLY A 190 18.84 2.03 16.00
C GLY A 190 17.89 1.62 14.87
N VAL A 191 18.30 1.63 13.60
CA VAL A 191 17.50 1.06 12.50
C VAL A 191 18.06 -0.32 12.16
N SER A 192 17.24 -1.37 12.30
CA SER A 192 17.67 -2.72 11.92
C SER A 192 17.97 -2.83 10.41
N ALA A 193 18.88 -3.73 10.05
CA ALA A 193 19.21 -4.00 8.64
C ALA A 193 17.98 -4.44 7.82
N ALA A 194 17.05 -5.18 8.45
CA ALA A 194 15.79 -5.59 7.83
C ALA A 194 14.90 -4.38 7.51
N SER A 195 14.68 -3.46 8.46
CA SER A 195 13.90 -2.24 8.22
C SER A 195 14.57 -1.30 7.22
N TRP A 196 15.91 -1.25 7.21
CA TRP A 196 16.66 -0.49 6.21
C TRP A 196 16.46 -1.03 4.78
N GLN A 197 16.58 -2.35 4.60
CA GLN A 197 16.29 -3.01 3.32
C GLN A 197 14.81 -2.87 2.93
N LYS A 198 13.91 -2.89 3.90
CA LYS A 198 12.48 -2.67 3.68
C LYS A 198 12.22 -1.25 3.16
N LEU A 199 12.84 -0.23 3.75
CA LEU A 199 12.76 1.15 3.27
C LEU A 199 13.29 1.28 1.83
N ARG A 200 14.42 0.62 1.51
CA ARG A 200 14.95 0.58 0.14
C ARG A 200 13.93 0.05 -0.86
N ARG A 201 13.31 -1.10 -0.56
CA ARG A 201 12.27 -1.70 -1.42
C ARG A 201 11.05 -0.80 -1.58
N ILE A 202 10.62 -0.13 -0.51
CA ILE A 202 9.52 0.84 -0.57
C ILE A 202 9.89 1.99 -1.53
N MET A 203 11.09 2.55 -1.40
CA MET A 203 11.52 3.67 -2.24
C MET A 203 11.76 3.25 -3.70
N ASP A 204 12.31 2.07 -3.96
CA ASP A 204 12.44 1.52 -5.31
C ASP A 204 11.06 1.37 -5.98
N ALA A 205 10.08 0.86 -5.24
CA ALA A 205 8.71 0.72 -5.72
C ALA A 205 8.01 2.07 -5.97
N VAL A 206 8.35 3.12 -5.21
CA VAL A 206 7.87 4.48 -5.46
C VAL A 206 8.48 5.03 -6.74
N PHE A 207 9.80 4.91 -6.89
CA PHE A 207 10.51 5.53 -8.01
C PHE A 207 10.39 4.78 -9.33
N VAL A 208 9.75 3.60 -9.34
CA VAL A 208 9.45 2.88 -10.56
C VAL A 208 8.55 3.69 -11.50
N GLU A 209 7.68 4.56 -10.98
CA GLU A 209 6.80 5.46 -11.77
C GLU A 209 7.10 6.94 -11.58
N ALA A 210 7.70 7.33 -10.45
CA ALA A 210 7.91 8.74 -10.10
C ALA A 210 9.39 9.08 -9.95
N HIS A 211 9.76 10.35 -10.16
CA HIS A 211 11.13 10.86 -9.90
C HIS A 211 11.25 11.54 -8.52
N CYS A 212 10.11 11.87 -7.91
CA CYS A 212 10.02 12.44 -6.58
C CYS A 212 8.71 12.03 -5.91
N VAL A 213 8.66 12.05 -4.59
CA VAL A 213 7.45 11.80 -3.80
C VAL A 213 7.24 12.93 -2.79
N SER A 214 5.99 13.35 -2.62
CA SER A 214 5.64 14.32 -1.59
C SER A 214 5.83 13.71 -0.20
N LEU A 215 6.07 14.55 0.79
CA LEU A 215 6.16 14.08 2.16
C LEU A 215 4.85 13.46 2.66
N ASP A 216 3.71 14.00 2.24
CA ASP A 216 2.39 13.46 2.61
C ASP A 216 2.24 12.01 2.08
N ALA A 217 2.53 11.77 0.80
CA ALA A 217 2.43 10.43 0.21
C ALA A 217 3.47 9.44 0.75
N PHE A 218 4.68 9.93 1.07
CA PHE A 218 5.69 9.10 1.74
C PHE A 218 5.25 8.71 3.15
N PHE A 219 4.69 9.66 3.90
CA PHE A 219 4.21 9.41 5.26
C PHE A 219 3.07 8.39 5.29
N GLU A 220 2.08 8.51 4.39
CA GLU A 220 0.99 7.54 4.26
C GLU A 220 1.53 6.10 4.11
N GLY A 221 2.52 5.89 3.24
CA GLY A 221 3.12 4.56 3.03
C GLY A 221 3.93 4.03 4.22
N ILE A 222 4.50 4.90 5.06
CA ILE A 222 5.19 4.52 6.29
C ILE A 222 4.18 4.20 7.40
N GLU A 223 3.12 5.01 7.53
CA GLU A 223 2.08 4.87 8.56
C GLU A 223 1.36 3.53 8.47
N GLU A 224 1.01 3.08 7.26
CA GLU A 224 0.40 1.76 7.01
C GLU A 224 1.20 0.58 7.58
N GLN A 225 2.50 0.78 7.82
CA GLN A 225 3.43 -0.26 8.25
C GLN A 225 4.03 -0.01 9.65
N ALA A 226 3.70 1.13 10.26
CA ALA A 226 4.35 1.63 11.46
C ALA A 226 4.01 0.80 12.71
N ALA A 227 2.76 0.34 12.84
CA ALA A 227 2.29 -0.40 14.02
C ALA A 227 3.13 -1.65 14.32
N MET A 228 3.60 -2.33 13.27
CA MET A 228 4.42 -3.55 13.38
C MET A 228 5.92 -3.28 13.19
N ASN A 229 6.33 -2.04 12.92
CA ASN A 229 7.72 -1.72 12.58
C ASN A 229 8.11 -0.28 12.97
N PRO A 230 8.34 0.00 14.26
CA PRO A 230 8.78 1.31 14.73
C PRO A 230 10.10 1.76 14.11
N ASP A 231 11.04 0.83 13.92
CA ASP A 231 12.32 1.06 13.21
C ASP A 231 12.14 1.68 11.82
N LEU A 232 11.08 1.29 11.08
CA LEU A 232 10.80 1.82 9.76
C LEU A 232 10.37 3.30 9.83
N VAL A 233 9.65 3.71 10.87
CA VAL A 233 9.29 5.11 11.11
C VAL A 233 10.55 5.95 11.31
N PHE A 234 11.49 5.47 12.12
CA PHE A 234 12.76 6.16 12.33
C PHE A 234 13.63 6.22 11.08
N ALA A 235 13.67 5.12 10.31
CA ALA A 235 14.35 5.10 9.01
C ALA A 235 13.74 6.15 8.07
N GLY A 236 12.40 6.28 8.06
CA GLY A 236 11.68 7.26 7.27
C GLY A 236 11.91 8.70 7.72
N ILE A 237 11.92 8.97 9.03
CA ILE A 237 12.26 10.30 9.57
C ILE A 237 13.70 10.69 9.19
N GLY A 238 14.66 9.77 9.34
CA GLY A 238 16.05 10.00 8.95
C GLY A 238 16.20 10.25 7.44
N LEU A 239 15.46 9.51 6.61
CA LEU A 239 15.37 9.75 5.17
C LEU A 239 14.89 11.17 4.87
N ILE A 240 13.82 11.61 5.54
CA ILE A 240 13.28 12.96 5.36
C ILE A 240 14.33 14.01 5.72
N GLN A 241 14.95 13.87 6.90
CA GLN A 241 15.97 14.80 7.37
C GLN A 241 17.19 14.88 6.45
N ALA A 242 17.59 13.78 5.81
CA ALA A 242 18.78 13.72 4.98
C ALA A 242 18.54 14.04 3.50
N ALA A 243 17.36 13.72 2.96
CA ALA A 243 17.12 13.68 1.52
C ALA A 243 16.07 14.69 1.01
N VAL A 244 15.29 15.34 1.88
CA VAL A 244 14.40 16.42 1.45
C VAL A 244 15.20 17.62 0.95
N ALA A 245 14.70 18.30 -0.08
CA ALA A 245 15.36 19.46 -0.64
C ALA A 245 15.23 20.71 0.24
N GLU A 246 14.06 20.90 0.84
CA GLU A 246 13.78 21.98 1.78
C GLU A 246 14.43 21.72 3.15
N ALA A 247 15.15 22.71 3.67
CA ALA A 247 15.64 22.67 5.05
C ALA A 247 14.48 22.57 6.05
N PRO A 248 14.71 21.98 7.25
CA PRO A 248 13.70 21.96 8.31
C PRO A 248 13.28 23.38 8.68
N LYS A 249 11.99 23.57 8.95
CA LYS A 249 11.42 24.88 9.28
C LYS A 249 10.58 24.80 10.53
N ASP A 250 11.09 25.35 11.61
CA ASP A 250 10.37 25.38 12.87
C ASP A 250 9.09 26.19 12.75
N LYS A 251 8.03 25.70 13.41
CA LYS A 251 6.70 26.28 13.28
C LYS A 251 5.95 26.25 14.60
N LYS A 252 5.26 27.35 14.88
CA LYS A 252 4.29 27.46 15.97
C LYS A 252 2.87 27.61 15.45
N VAL A 253 1.94 26.81 15.96
CA VAL A 253 0.53 26.78 15.53
C VAL A 253 -0.43 26.73 16.72
N LYS A 254 -1.66 27.19 16.52
CA LYS A 254 -2.75 27.04 17.52
C LYS A 254 -3.52 25.73 17.39
N LYS A 255 -3.42 25.07 16.23
CA LYS A 255 -4.08 23.80 15.93
C LYS A 255 -3.42 23.10 14.75
N VAL A 256 -3.52 21.78 14.71
CA VAL A 256 -3.26 20.95 13.53
C VAL A 256 -4.61 20.57 12.93
N SER A 257 -4.95 21.11 11.76
CA SER A 257 -6.28 20.94 11.16
C SER A 257 -6.34 19.88 10.05
N LYS A 258 -5.20 19.37 9.58
CA LYS A 258 -5.19 18.33 8.57
C LYS A 258 -5.46 16.96 9.21
N SER A 259 -6.10 16.07 8.47
CA SER A 259 -6.30 14.67 8.87
C SER A 259 -4.98 13.90 8.87
N SER A 260 -4.12 14.12 7.88
CA SER A 260 -2.73 13.67 7.88
C SER A 260 -1.79 14.86 7.73
N TYR A 261 -0.80 14.96 8.63
CA TYR A 261 0.15 16.06 8.66
C TYR A 261 1.57 15.58 8.95
N ILE A 262 2.47 15.90 8.03
CA ILE A 262 3.91 15.81 8.23
C ILE A 262 4.52 17.21 8.35
N HIS A 263 5.36 17.39 9.37
CA HIS A 263 6.13 18.60 9.60
C HIS A 263 7.63 18.29 9.62
N HIS A 264 8.35 18.84 8.63
CA HIS A 264 9.81 18.78 8.60
C HIS A 264 10.41 19.96 9.38
N GLY A 265 10.85 19.72 10.62
CA GLY A 265 11.32 20.73 11.57
C GLY A 265 10.71 20.52 12.96
N ASN A 266 10.89 21.50 13.85
CA ASN A 266 10.26 21.51 15.18
C ASN A 266 8.85 22.09 15.14
N LEU A 267 7.90 21.47 15.84
CA LEU A 267 6.52 21.92 15.91
C LEU A 267 6.12 22.30 17.33
N GLU A 268 5.70 23.54 17.53
CA GLU A 268 5.02 24.00 18.73
C GLU A 268 3.50 24.11 18.49
N VAL A 269 2.70 23.53 19.38
CA VAL A 269 1.24 23.63 19.39
C VAL A 269 0.76 24.28 20.69
N ASP A 270 0.07 25.41 20.60
CA ASP A 270 -0.58 26.03 21.76
C ASP A 270 -1.99 25.44 21.96
N GLY A 271 -2.24 24.80 23.11
CA GLY A 271 -3.52 24.21 23.47
C GLY A 271 -3.64 22.71 23.19
N LYS A 272 -4.86 22.18 23.32
CA LYS A 272 -5.16 20.76 23.13
C LYS A 272 -4.82 20.29 21.71
N LEU A 273 -4.10 19.18 21.58
CA LEU A 273 -3.82 18.52 20.31
C LEU A 273 -4.59 17.20 20.19
N PRO A 274 -5.75 17.20 19.51
CA PRO A 274 -6.36 15.96 19.06
C PRO A 274 -5.56 15.45 17.85
N VAL A 275 -4.70 14.46 18.06
CA VAL A 275 -3.91 13.85 16.99
C VAL A 275 -4.86 13.16 16.00
N ASN A 276 -4.50 13.14 14.72
CA ASN A 276 -5.06 12.26 13.69
C ASN A 276 -3.90 11.40 13.15
N SER A 277 -3.28 11.77 12.02
CA SER A 277 -1.99 11.20 11.61
C SER A 277 -0.96 12.32 11.62
N LEU A 278 0.01 12.27 12.55
CA LEU A 278 1.00 13.33 12.73
C LEU A 278 2.42 12.77 12.77
N MET A 279 3.27 13.25 11.85
CA MET A 279 4.71 13.06 11.90
C MET A 279 5.43 14.41 12.06
N VAL A 280 6.31 14.52 13.05
CA VAL A 280 7.21 15.66 13.25
C VAL A 280 8.63 15.15 13.19
N THR A 281 9.44 15.63 12.24
CA THR A 281 10.81 15.12 12.10
C THR A 281 11.77 15.66 13.15
N GLY A 282 11.46 16.80 13.76
CA GLY A 282 12.22 17.38 14.87
C GLY A 282 11.53 17.15 16.22
N HIS A 283 11.59 18.17 17.07
CA HIS A 283 10.93 18.19 18.38
C HIS A 283 9.45 18.55 18.25
N LEU A 284 8.61 17.96 19.11
CA LEU A 284 7.22 18.35 19.28
C LEU A 284 7.01 18.92 20.68
N THR A 285 6.46 20.13 20.77
CA THR A 285 6.07 20.73 22.05
C THR A 285 4.60 21.11 21.99
N VAL A 286 3.80 20.56 22.90
CA VAL A 286 2.37 20.89 23.01
C VAL A 286 2.10 21.51 24.37
N ARG A 287 1.64 22.77 24.38
CA ARG A 287 1.25 23.47 25.60
C ARG A 287 -0.22 23.15 25.92
N GLY A 288 -0.47 21.89 26.27
CA GLY A 288 -1.80 21.35 26.48
C GLY A 288 -1.84 19.82 26.48
N PRO A 289 -3.04 19.24 26.63
CA PRO A 289 -3.26 17.80 26.56
C PRO A 289 -3.19 17.28 25.12
N VAL A 290 -2.70 16.06 24.95
CA VAL A 290 -2.57 15.37 23.67
C VAL A 290 -3.38 14.08 23.68
N ASP A 291 -4.30 13.94 22.73
CA ASP A 291 -5.12 12.75 22.56
C ASP A 291 -4.76 12.04 21.24
N ASN A 292 -4.14 10.88 21.32
CA ASN A 292 -3.91 9.96 20.21
C ASN A 292 -4.87 8.76 20.32
N LEU A 293 -6.08 8.91 19.79
CA LEU A 293 -7.15 7.90 19.89
C LEU A 293 -6.92 6.68 18.96
N GLN A 294 -7.73 5.64 19.11
CA GLN A 294 -7.62 4.43 18.26
C GLN A 294 -7.71 4.77 16.76
N GLY A 295 -6.86 4.13 15.95
CA GLY A 295 -6.79 4.35 14.49
C GLY A 295 -6.00 5.61 14.08
N ARG A 296 -5.20 6.18 14.99
CA ARG A 296 -4.45 7.43 14.82
C ARG A 296 -2.98 7.23 15.17
N SER A 297 -2.09 8.02 14.58
CA SER A 297 -0.65 7.85 14.74
C SER A 297 0.05 9.16 15.12
N LEU A 298 1.04 9.04 16.02
CA LEU A 298 1.91 10.15 16.42
C LEU A 298 3.38 9.73 16.36
N PHE A 299 4.14 10.31 15.44
CA PHE A 299 5.57 10.04 15.27
C PHE A 299 6.38 11.30 15.48
N VAL A 300 7.38 11.25 16.36
CA VAL A 300 8.26 12.37 16.69
C VAL A 300 9.72 11.93 16.56
N GLY A 301 10.49 12.65 15.74
CA GLY A 301 11.89 12.34 15.49
C GLY A 301 12.82 12.70 16.66
N GLY A 302 12.52 13.78 17.37
CA GLY A 302 13.26 14.25 18.54
C GLY A 302 12.49 14.07 19.84
N ASP A 303 12.74 14.98 20.78
CA ASP A 303 12.00 15.08 22.05
C ASP A 303 10.54 15.50 21.86
N PHE A 304 9.67 14.97 22.72
CA PHE A 304 8.26 15.31 22.81
C PHE A 304 7.90 15.79 24.23
N THR A 305 7.37 17.01 24.32
CA THR A 305 6.87 17.58 25.58
C THR A 305 5.39 17.92 25.47
N CYS A 306 4.59 17.51 26.46
CA CYS A 306 3.19 17.89 26.59
C CYS A 306 2.72 17.98 28.04
N GLU A 307 1.52 18.51 28.31
CA GLU A 307 0.97 18.47 29.68
C GLU A 307 0.54 17.05 30.04
N THR A 308 -0.32 16.45 29.22
CA THR A 308 -0.76 15.06 29.36
C THR A 308 -0.78 14.37 27.99
N LEU A 309 -0.51 13.07 27.99
CA LEU A 309 -0.59 12.21 26.80
C LEU A 309 -1.57 11.08 27.06
N LYS A 310 -2.64 11.02 26.28
CA LYS A 310 -3.49 9.83 26.16
C LYS A 310 -3.19 9.13 24.84
N SER A 311 -2.76 7.88 24.91
CA SER A 311 -2.44 7.04 23.76
C SER A 311 -3.33 5.81 23.70
N GLN A 312 -3.95 5.60 22.54
CA GLN A 312 -4.73 4.43 22.15
C GLN A 312 -4.32 3.90 20.76
N GLY A 313 -3.34 4.57 20.12
CA GLY A 313 -2.76 4.21 18.83
C GLY A 313 -1.23 4.22 18.91
N PRO A 314 -0.51 3.94 17.80
CA PRO A 314 0.95 3.93 17.80
C PRO A 314 1.52 5.32 18.08
N VAL A 315 2.41 5.40 19.07
CA VAL A 315 3.19 6.60 19.39
C VAL A 315 4.66 6.23 19.40
N ILE A 316 5.46 6.86 18.53
CA ILE A 316 6.88 6.55 18.38
C ILE A 316 7.69 7.84 18.53
N ILE A 317 8.61 7.85 19.49
CA ILE A 317 9.38 9.04 19.89
C ILE A 317 10.87 8.71 19.85
N GLY A 318 11.63 9.47 19.07
CA GLY A 318 13.06 9.27 18.87
C GLY A 318 13.93 9.83 20.00
N GLY A 319 13.45 10.85 20.71
CA GLY A 319 14.10 11.43 21.88
C GLY A 319 13.42 11.06 23.19
N ASN A 320 13.36 12.03 24.09
CA ASN A 320 12.71 11.93 25.40
C ASN A 320 11.22 12.25 25.29
N LEU A 321 10.42 11.67 26.19
CA LEU A 321 9.03 12.07 26.43
C LEU A 321 8.95 12.75 27.79
N GLU A 322 8.44 13.97 27.84
CA GLU A 322 8.16 14.71 29.07
C GLU A 322 6.67 15.07 29.16
N ALA A 323 5.99 14.52 30.17
CA ALA A 323 4.59 14.84 30.46
C ALA A 323 4.28 14.75 31.95
N THR A 324 3.25 15.44 32.44
CA THR A 324 2.81 15.26 33.84
C THR A 324 2.10 13.92 34.02
N HIS A 325 1.27 13.52 33.05
CA HIS A 325 0.52 12.28 33.06
C HIS A 325 0.54 11.61 31.68
N VAL A 326 0.83 10.31 31.66
CA VAL A 326 0.77 9.48 30.44
C VAL A 326 -0.19 8.33 30.69
N GLN A 327 -1.21 8.20 29.86
CA GLN A 327 -2.14 7.07 29.83
C GLN A 327 -1.99 6.34 28.49
N ALA A 328 -1.72 5.04 28.54
CA ALA A 328 -1.61 4.18 27.36
C ALA A 328 -2.59 3.02 27.48
N GLN A 329 -3.45 2.82 26.48
CA GLN A 329 -4.58 1.89 26.53
C GLN A 329 -4.71 1.10 25.21
N TYR A 330 -5.26 -0.11 25.29
CA TYR A 330 -5.43 -1.12 24.23
C TYR A 330 -4.15 -1.85 23.82
N ASN A 331 -4.24 -3.13 23.49
CA ASN A 331 -3.07 -4.00 23.24
C ASN A 331 -2.56 -4.02 21.79
N ASP A 332 -3.29 -3.44 20.83
CA ASP A 332 -2.93 -3.55 19.41
C ASP A 332 -1.74 -2.65 18.99
N TYR A 333 -1.29 -1.76 19.88
CA TYR A 333 -0.30 -0.73 19.59
C TYR A 333 0.72 -0.54 20.72
N ALA A 334 1.74 0.26 20.43
CA ALA A 334 2.80 0.59 21.37
C ALA A 334 3.04 2.09 21.50
N LEU A 335 3.43 2.50 22.70
CA LEU A 335 4.13 3.76 23.00
C LEU A 335 5.61 3.44 23.14
N GLU A 336 6.42 3.86 22.17
CA GLU A 336 7.87 3.64 22.15
C GLU A 336 8.63 4.96 22.30
N VAL A 337 9.51 5.03 23.30
CA VAL A 337 10.37 6.17 23.59
C VAL A 337 11.83 5.72 23.55
N ARG A 338 12.63 6.14 22.56
CA ARG A 338 14.04 5.73 22.50
C ARG A 338 14.89 6.33 23.62
N GLY A 339 14.57 7.55 24.06
CA GLY A 339 15.21 8.23 25.17
C GLY A 339 14.58 7.88 26.52
N THR A 340 14.46 8.89 27.38
CA THR A 340 13.83 8.77 28.68
C THR A 340 12.35 9.13 28.62
N LEU A 341 11.49 8.28 29.20
CA LEU A 341 10.11 8.64 29.53
C LEU A 341 10.06 9.23 30.94
N ARG A 342 9.81 10.55 31.04
CA ARG A 342 9.66 11.31 32.27
C ARG A 342 8.18 11.62 32.51
N ALA A 343 7.62 11.10 33.60
CA ALA A 343 6.24 11.42 33.99
C ALA A 343 6.01 11.39 35.49
N ALA A 344 5.10 12.23 36.00
CA ALA A 344 4.65 12.10 37.39
C ALA A 344 3.81 10.81 37.53
N LYS A 345 2.95 10.51 36.56
CA LYS A 345 2.16 9.28 36.55
C LYS A 345 2.09 8.64 35.16
N LEU A 346 2.36 7.34 35.08
CA LEU A 346 2.16 6.48 33.93
C LEU A 346 1.08 5.45 34.25
N VAL A 347 0.02 5.40 33.44
CA VAL A 347 -1.05 4.39 33.52
C VAL A 347 -1.02 3.57 32.25
N VAL A 348 -0.89 2.25 32.38
CA VAL A 348 -0.91 1.30 31.28
C VAL A 348 -2.10 0.37 31.47
N GLU A 349 -3.05 0.40 30.54
CA GLU A 349 -4.30 -0.37 30.59
C GLU A 349 -4.35 -1.36 29.43
N ASP A 350 -5.10 -2.45 29.62
CA ASP A 350 -5.45 -3.39 28.56
C ASP A 350 -4.22 -4.00 27.86
N LYS A 351 -3.10 -4.17 28.58
CA LYS A 351 -1.82 -4.70 28.07
C LYS A 351 -1.20 -3.86 26.93
N HIS A 352 -1.44 -2.55 26.88
CA HIS A 352 -0.73 -1.66 25.95
C HIS A 352 0.78 -1.77 26.14
N VAL A 353 1.54 -1.88 25.06
CA VAL A 353 3.01 -2.02 25.15
C VAL A 353 3.63 -0.63 25.33
N VAL A 354 4.35 -0.42 26.43
CA VAL A 354 5.11 0.81 26.66
C VAL A 354 6.59 0.48 26.82
N THR A 355 7.43 0.98 25.91
CA THR A 355 8.88 0.82 25.93
C THR A 355 9.57 2.17 26.05
N ALA A 356 10.61 2.23 26.88
CA ALA A 356 11.48 3.40 26.98
C ALA A 356 12.94 2.97 27.14
N GLY A 357 13.87 3.73 26.56
CA GLY A 357 15.30 3.53 26.82
C GLY A 357 15.63 3.69 28.30
N ARG A 358 14.92 4.60 28.98
CA ARG A 358 14.91 4.74 30.44
C ARG A 358 13.54 5.20 30.92
N PHE A 359 13.09 4.69 32.06
CA PHE A 359 11.92 5.21 32.76
C PHE A 359 12.35 6.10 33.93
N GLU A 360 11.82 7.31 33.99
CA GLU A 360 11.91 8.24 35.12
C GLU A 360 10.48 8.67 35.50
N VAL A 361 9.72 7.69 36.00
CA VAL A 361 8.30 7.82 36.36
C VAL A 361 8.15 7.75 37.87
N GLN A 362 7.38 8.68 38.46
CA GLN A 362 7.16 8.70 39.92
C GLN A 362 6.12 7.65 40.36
N GLU A 363 5.00 7.55 39.66
CA GLU A 363 3.95 6.54 39.88
C GLU A 363 3.66 5.77 38.60
N ARG A 364 3.78 4.43 38.62
CA ARG A 364 3.38 3.56 37.51
C ARG A 364 2.26 2.63 37.95
N VAL A 365 1.18 2.61 37.18
CA VAL A 365 0.02 1.72 37.37
C VAL A 365 -0.15 0.89 36.11
N ASP A 366 -0.08 -0.42 36.23
CA ASP A 366 -0.38 -1.37 35.15
C ASP A 366 -1.69 -2.09 35.53
N ALA A 367 -2.75 -1.97 34.71
CA ALA A 367 -4.11 -2.43 34.98
C ALA A 367 -4.66 -3.36 33.88
#